data_AF-A0AAV6B9G7-F1
#
_entry.id   AF-A0AAV6B9G7-F1
#
_cell.length_a   1.000
_cell.length_b   1.000
_cell.length_c   1.000
_cell.angle_alpha   90.00
_cell.angle_beta   90.00
_cell.angle_gamma   90.00
#
_symmetry.space_group_name_H-M   'P 1'
#
loop_
_entity.id
_entity.type
_entity.pdbx_description
1 polymer ?
#
loop_
_entity_poly.entity_id
_entity_poly.type
_entity_poly.pdbx_seq_one_letter_code
_entity_poly.pdbx_strand_id
1 'polypeptide(L)'
;IPWEANFFNHAISVESAYYWPEPAAGIREIFRVLRPGGAAWILINYYRDNPHCHQWGPLLAVPTHLLAAEEWAEIFRTAGFSDVGQERVFDPSPLPEVYSGRWFRDATQLRAFKAEGALLIGGIKS
;
A
#
# COMPACT_ATOMS: atom_id res chain seq x y z
N ILE A 1 -7.30 5.06 -15.18
CA ILE A 1 -8.49 5.66 -14.56
C ILE A 1 -9.21 6.42 -15.67
N PRO A 2 -10.38 5.96 -16.13
CA PRO A 2 -11.07 6.52 -17.29
C PRO A 2 -11.74 7.86 -16.95
N TRP A 3 -10.91 8.85 -16.65
CA TRP A 3 -11.31 10.20 -16.30
C TRP A 3 -10.32 11.21 -16.86
N GLU A 4 -10.77 12.45 -17.04
CA GLU A 4 -9.92 13.55 -17.50
C GLU A 4 -8.80 13.89 -16.50
N ALA A 5 -7.77 14.57 -17.01
CA ALA A 5 -6.67 15.03 -16.17
C ALA A 5 -7.13 16.13 -15.20
N ASN A 6 -6.45 16.26 -14.06
CA ASN A 6 -6.67 17.36 -13.10
C ASN A 6 -8.09 17.50 -12.54
N PHE A 7 -8.82 16.40 -12.39
CA PHE A 7 -10.20 16.43 -11.92
C PHE A 7 -10.33 16.19 -10.42
N PHE A 8 -9.64 15.19 -9.88
CA PHE A 8 -9.78 14.80 -8.49
C PHE A 8 -8.91 15.68 -7.59
N ASN A 9 -9.42 15.95 -6.39
CA ASN A 9 -8.66 16.58 -5.32
C ASN A 9 -7.83 15.56 -4.52
N HIS A 10 -8.34 14.34 -4.35
CA HIS A 10 -7.70 13.29 -3.57
C HIS A 10 -7.90 11.93 -4.23
N ALA A 11 -6.94 11.03 -4.03
CA ALA A 11 -7.04 9.62 -4.43
C ALA A 11 -6.49 8.74 -3.31
N ILE A 12 -7.14 7.61 -3.04
CA ILE A 12 -6.64 6.61 -2.11
C ILE A 12 -6.81 5.21 -2.69
N SER A 13 -5.79 4.38 -2.52
CA SER A 13 -5.86 2.94 -2.75
C SER A 13 -5.66 2.21 -1.44
N VAL A 14 -6.57 1.31 -1.09
CA VAL A 14 -6.48 0.48 0.12
C VAL A 14 -6.43 -0.98 -0.30
N GLU A 15 -5.43 -1.73 0.15
CA GLU A 15 -5.27 -3.18 -0.10
C GLU A 15 -5.40 -3.58 -1.58
N SER A 16 -4.94 -2.72 -2.49
CA SER A 16 -5.11 -2.95 -3.94
C SER A 16 -3.82 -2.77 -4.76
N ALA A 17 -2.97 -1.80 -4.40
CA ALA A 17 -1.86 -1.39 -5.26
C ALA A 17 -0.86 -2.51 -5.62
N TYR A 18 -0.63 -3.46 -4.72
CA TYR A 18 0.25 -4.59 -4.94
C TYR A 18 -0.30 -5.64 -5.94
N TYR A 19 -1.57 -5.53 -6.36
CA TYR A 19 -2.16 -6.35 -7.43
C TYR A 19 -2.08 -5.71 -8.82
N TRP A 20 -1.68 -4.44 -8.91
CA TRP A 20 -1.67 -3.75 -10.20
C TRP A 20 -0.60 -4.38 -11.10
N PRO A 21 -0.90 -4.67 -12.39
CA PRO A 21 0.09 -5.26 -13.30
C PRO A 21 1.40 -4.48 -13.32
N GLU A 22 1.30 -3.14 -13.33
CA GLU A 22 2.42 -2.22 -13.24
C GLU A 22 2.13 -1.12 -12.19
N PRO A 23 2.63 -1.24 -10.95
CA PRO A 23 2.36 -0.28 -9.89
C PRO A 23 2.73 1.17 -10.26
N ALA A 24 3.88 1.35 -10.93
CA ALA A 24 4.33 2.65 -11.40
C ALA A 24 3.40 3.28 -12.44
N ALA A 25 2.81 2.48 -13.34
CA ALA A 25 1.81 2.98 -14.29
C ALA A 25 0.53 3.40 -13.58
N GLY A 26 0.08 2.64 -12.57
CA GLY A 26 -1.06 3.00 -11.73
C GLY A 26 -0.85 4.33 -11.01
N ILE A 27 0.33 4.57 -10.42
CA ILE A 27 0.63 5.82 -9.72
C ILE A 27 0.77 7.02 -10.67
N ARG A 28 1.38 6.84 -11.85
CA ARG A 28 1.37 7.88 -12.91
C ARG A 28 -0.05 8.25 -13.33
N GLU A 29 -0.94 7.26 -13.40
CA GLU A 29 -2.32 7.50 -13.78
C GLU A 29 -3.11 8.24 -12.68
N ILE A 30 -2.85 7.94 -11.40
CA ILE A 30 -3.37 8.72 -10.27
C ILE A 30 -2.85 10.17 -10.34
N PHE A 31 -1.55 10.35 -10.58
CA PHE A 31 -0.95 11.68 -10.76
C PHE A 31 -1.64 12.45 -11.91
N ARG A 32 -1.92 11.79 -13.04
CA ARG A 32 -2.59 12.42 -14.19
C ARG A 32 -3.97 12.98 -13.80
N VAL A 33 -4.78 12.21 -13.09
CA VAL A 33 -6.17 12.59 -12.79
C VAL A 33 -6.30 13.53 -11.59
N LEU A 34 -5.27 13.67 -10.75
CA LEU A 34 -5.25 14.66 -9.67
C LEU A 34 -5.00 16.06 -10.19
N ARG A 35 -5.65 17.06 -9.60
CA ARG A 35 -5.34 18.48 -9.83
C ARG A 35 -4.01 18.90 -9.18
N PRO A 36 -3.35 19.99 -9.61
CA PRO A 36 -2.26 20.59 -8.85
C PRO A 36 -2.69 20.87 -7.40
N GLY A 37 -1.84 20.51 -6.44
CA GLY A 37 -2.13 20.50 -5.00
C GLY A 37 -3.03 19.35 -4.53
N GLY A 38 -3.40 18.41 -5.41
CA GLY A 38 -4.12 17.19 -5.03
C GLY A 38 -3.21 16.16 -4.37
N ALA A 39 -3.77 15.28 -3.55
CA ALA A 39 -2.98 14.31 -2.79
C ALA A 39 -3.37 12.86 -3.11
N ALA A 40 -2.39 11.96 -3.05
CA ALA A 40 -2.61 10.53 -3.22
C ALA A 40 -2.06 9.74 -2.04
N TRP A 41 -2.72 8.63 -1.71
CA TRP A 41 -2.23 7.66 -0.73
C TRP A 41 -2.41 6.21 -1.20
N ILE A 42 -1.47 5.35 -0.80
CA ILE A 42 -1.63 3.89 -0.80
C ILE A 42 -1.54 3.41 0.65
N LEU A 43 -2.50 2.60 1.09
CA LEU A 43 -2.50 1.91 2.38
C LEU A 43 -2.51 0.40 2.16
N ILE A 44 -1.45 -0.29 2.56
CA ILE A 44 -1.26 -1.72 2.29
C ILE A 44 -0.62 -2.46 3.46
N ASN A 45 -1.05 -3.70 3.66
CA ASN A 45 -0.50 -4.65 4.61
C ASN A 45 0.54 -5.60 3.97
N TYR A 46 0.51 -5.74 2.65
CA TYR A 46 1.43 -6.59 1.90
C TYR A 46 2.59 -5.75 1.35
N TYR A 47 3.68 -5.68 2.10
CA TYR A 47 4.91 -4.96 1.72
C TYR A 47 6.15 -5.63 2.34
N ARG A 48 7.30 -5.46 1.70
CA ARG A 48 8.51 -6.25 1.97
C ARG A 48 9.06 -6.06 3.38
N ASP A 49 8.92 -4.87 3.98
CA ASP A 49 9.51 -4.62 5.31
C ASP A 49 8.72 -5.30 6.44
N ASN A 50 7.50 -5.77 6.20
CA ASN A 50 6.77 -6.63 7.12
C ASN A 50 6.98 -8.11 6.74
N PRO A 51 7.93 -8.83 7.37
CA PRO A 51 8.24 -10.22 7.01
C PRO A 51 7.06 -11.18 7.24
N HIS A 52 6.09 -10.79 8.07
CA HIS A 52 4.97 -11.64 8.45
C HIS A 52 3.85 -11.68 7.41
N CYS A 53 3.99 -10.96 6.30
CA CYS A 53 3.09 -11.06 5.13
C CYS A 53 3.72 -11.83 3.95
N HIS A 54 5.02 -12.14 3.96
CA HIS A 54 5.75 -12.67 2.79
C HIS A 54 5.16 -13.98 2.27
N GLN A 55 4.64 -14.83 3.18
CA GLN A 55 4.00 -16.09 2.84
C GLN A 55 2.67 -15.95 2.08
N TRP A 56 2.10 -14.74 1.97
CA TRP A 56 0.83 -14.55 1.28
C TRP A 56 0.94 -14.67 -0.23
N GLY A 57 2.09 -14.34 -0.83
CA GLY A 57 2.25 -14.35 -2.29
C GLY A 57 1.76 -15.64 -2.96
N PRO A 58 2.24 -16.82 -2.54
CA PRO A 58 1.75 -18.10 -3.07
C PRO A 58 0.28 -18.44 -2.76
N LEU A 59 -0.34 -17.78 -1.78
CA LEU A 59 -1.74 -18.00 -1.38
C LEU A 59 -2.73 -17.14 -2.19
N LEU A 60 -2.24 -16.10 -2.86
CA LEU A 60 -3.03 -15.18 -3.66
C LEU A 60 -3.20 -15.75 -5.08
N ALA A 61 -4.42 -15.64 -5.62
CA ALA A 61 -4.77 -16.23 -6.91
C ALA A 61 -4.21 -15.45 -8.11
N VAL A 62 -3.64 -14.27 -7.86
CA VAL A 62 -3.14 -13.35 -8.89
C VAL A 62 -1.71 -12.92 -8.54
N PRO A 63 -0.86 -12.62 -9.53
CA PRO A 63 0.46 -12.09 -9.30
C PRO A 63 0.43 -10.82 -8.45
N THR A 64 1.42 -10.68 -7.56
CA THR A 64 1.55 -9.52 -6.68
C THR A 64 2.97 -8.97 -6.70
N HIS A 65 3.08 -7.70 -6.30
CA HIS A 65 4.34 -6.99 -6.11
C HIS A 65 4.63 -6.80 -4.63
N LEU A 66 5.58 -7.57 -4.09
CA LEU A 66 6.06 -7.41 -2.73
C LEU A 66 7.18 -6.37 -2.69
N LEU A 67 6.83 -5.09 -2.70
CA LEU A 67 7.77 -3.97 -2.67
C LEU A 67 8.00 -3.45 -1.24
N ALA A 68 9.21 -2.96 -0.97
CA ALA A 68 9.57 -2.27 0.26
C ALA A 68 8.95 -0.88 0.32
N ALA A 69 8.90 -0.27 1.51
CA ALA A 69 8.32 1.07 1.64
C ALA A 69 9.06 2.13 0.81
N GLU A 70 10.39 2.05 0.73
CA GLU A 70 11.19 2.95 -0.09
C GLU A 70 10.97 2.74 -1.60
N GLU A 71 10.74 1.50 -2.04
CA GLU A 71 10.41 1.20 -3.44
C GLU A 71 9.06 1.84 -3.83
N TRP A 72 8.07 1.80 -2.92
CA TRP A 72 6.80 2.51 -3.11
C TRP A 72 6.97 4.03 -3.12
N ALA A 73 7.76 4.58 -2.19
CA ALA A 73 8.04 6.01 -2.14
C ALA A 73 8.73 6.48 -3.43
N GLU A 74 9.67 5.72 -3.96
CA GLU A 74 10.35 6.07 -5.21
C GLU A 74 9.42 6.05 -6.42
N ILE A 75 8.45 5.13 -6.46
CA ILE A 75 7.39 5.14 -7.48
C ILE A 75 6.58 6.46 -7.44
N PHE A 76 6.24 6.96 -6.25
CA PHE A 76 5.58 8.26 -6.11
C PHE A 76 6.46 9.41 -6.61
N ARG A 77 7.73 9.46 -6.18
CA ARG A 77 8.67 10.51 -6.61
C ARG A 77 8.86 10.51 -8.12
N THR A 78 9.09 9.33 -8.71
CA THR A 78 9.24 9.15 -10.16
C THR A 78 7.98 9.57 -10.94
N ALA A 79 6.78 9.42 -10.34
CA ALA A 79 5.54 9.89 -10.97
C ALA A 79 5.34 11.42 -10.90
N GLY A 80 6.16 12.14 -10.13
CA GLY A 80 6.13 13.60 -9.99
C GLY A 80 5.49 14.11 -8.69
N PHE A 81 5.16 13.23 -7.74
CA PHE A 81 4.68 13.69 -6.43
C PHE A 81 5.81 14.35 -5.62
N SER A 82 5.49 15.48 -4.98
CA SER A 82 6.29 16.12 -3.94
C SER A 82 5.82 15.67 -2.56
N ASP A 83 6.58 16.05 -1.51
CA ASP A 83 6.24 15.77 -0.11
C ASP A 83 5.92 14.29 0.15
N VAL A 84 6.67 13.40 -0.49
CA VAL A 84 6.45 11.97 -0.41
C VAL A 84 6.84 11.47 0.98
N GLY A 85 5.86 10.99 1.73
CA GLY A 85 6.00 10.48 3.09
C GLY A 85 5.52 9.04 3.23
N GLN A 86 6.01 8.38 4.28
CA GLN A 86 5.64 7.01 4.65
C GLN A 86 5.35 6.96 6.16
N GLU A 87 4.32 6.22 6.55
CA GLU A 87 3.91 6.03 7.95
C GLU A 87 3.46 4.58 8.19
N ARG A 88 3.57 4.12 9.44
CA ARG A 88 2.97 2.87 9.91
C ARG A 88 1.64 3.15 10.62
N VAL A 89 0.55 2.59 10.09
CA VAL A 89 -0.78 2.66 10.70
C VAL A 89 -1.02 1.37 11.48
N PHE A 90 -1.10 1.48 12.80
CA PHE A 90 -1.28 0.33 13.69
C PHE A 90 -2.76 0.00 13.87
N ASP A 91 -3.09 -1.30 13.82
CA ASP A 91 -4.45 -1.80 14.08
C ASP A 91 -4.62 -2.14 15.58
N PRO A 92 -5.41 -1.35 16.34
CA PRO A 92 -5.59 -1.55 17.77
C PRO A 92 -6.59 -2.66 18.12
N SER A 93 -7.20 -3.33 17.12
CA SER A 93 -8.20 -4.36 17.39
C SER A 93 -7.61 -5.52 18.21
N PRO A 94 -8.41 -6.14 19.09
CA PRO A 94 -7.92 -7.19 19.98
C PRO A 94 -7.40 -8.38 19.18
N LEU A 95 -6.33 -8.99 19.68
CA LEU A 95 -5.79 -10.23 19.13
C LEU A 95 -6.61 -11.41 19.63
N PRO A 96 -6.98 -12.36 18.76
CA PRO A 96 -7.60 -13.59 19.22
C PRO A 96 -6.58 -14.41 20.03
N GLU A 97 -7.06 -15.15 21.03
CA GLU A 97 -6.23 -16.09 21.81
C GLU A 97 -5.72 -17.23 20.91
N VAL A 98 -6.59 -17.74 20.03
CA VAL A 98 -6.27 -18.77 19.04
C VAL A 98 -6.57 -18.23 17.65
N TYR A 99 -5.59 -18.28 16.76
CA TYR A 99 -5.77 -17.93 15.35
C TYR A 99 -6.13 -19.18 14.53
N SER A 100 -7.24 -19.11 13.79
CA SER A 100 -7.74 -20.20 12.93
C SER A 100 -7.85 -19.81 11.46
N GLY A 101 -7.36 -18.63 11.08
CA GLY A 101 -7.40 -18.17 9.70
C GLY A 101 -6.30 -18.79 8.82
N ARG A 102 -6.32 -18.44 7.53
CA ARG A 102 -5.39 -18.99 6.51
C ARG A 102 -4.14 -18.14 6.27
N TRP A 103 -4.05 -16.95 6.86
CA TRP A 103 -3.04 -15.93 6.49
C TRP A 103 -1.79 -15.98 7.38
N PHE A 104 -1.94 -16.48 8.59
CA PHE A 104 -0.86 -16.61 9.57
C PHE A 104 -0.77 -18.05 10.08
N ARG A 105 0.41 -18.43 10.57
CA ARG A 105 0.66 -19.73 11.19
C ARG A 105 -0.08 -19.85 12.53
N ASP A 106 -0.04 -18.79 13.33
CA ASP A 106 -0.55 -18.76 14.70
C ASP A 106 -0.84 -17.31 15.16
N ALA A 107 -1.39 -17.16 16.38
CA ALA A 107 -1.68 -15.86 16.98
C ALA A 107 -0.42 -15.02 17.27
N THR A 108 0.75 -15.66 17.43
CA THR A 108 2.03 -14.98 17.65
C THR A 108 2.51 -14.29 16.36
N GLN A 109 2.40 -14.96 15.21
CA GLN A 109 2.72 -14.35 13.93
C GLN A 109 1.74 -13.23 13.58
N LEU A 110 0.43 -13.39 13.85
CA LEU A 110 -0.54 -12.31 13.69
C LEU A 110 -0.18 -11.10 14.57
N ARG A 111 0.24 -11.32 15.83
CA ARG A 111 0.69 -10.25 16.72
C ARG A 111 1.90 -9.51 16.15
N ALA A 112 2.91 -10.24 15.70
CA ALA A 112 4.12 -9.65 15.13
C ALA A 112 3.80 -8.89 13.84
N PHE A 113 2.96 -9.43 12.97
CA PHE A 113 2.43 -8.74 11.79
C PHE A 113 1.75 -7.42 12.14
N LYS A 114 0.87 -7.40 13.15
CA LYS A 114 0.18 -6.19 13.60
C LYS A 114 1.11 -5.17 14.25
N ALA A 115 2.19 -5.62 14.88
CA ALA A 115 3.19 -4.75 15.50
C ALA A 115 4.03 -3.98 14.46
N GLU A 116 4.15 -4.47 13.23
CA GLU A 116 4.76 -3.72 12.12
C GLU A 116 3.84 -2.64 11.56
N GLY A 117 2.52 -2.87 11.60
CA GLY A 117 1.50 -1.96 11.08
C GLY A 117 1.34 -2.00 9.55
N ALA A 118 0.24 -1.44 9.08
CA ALA A 118 0.00 -1.22 7.66
C ALA A 118 0.89 -0.06 7.17
N LEU A 119 1.44 -0.18 5.97
CA LEU A 119 2.20 0.88 5.34
C LEU A 119 1.25 1.87 4.66
N LEU A 120 1.33 3.14 5.06
CA LEU A 120 0.74 4.27 4.36
C LEU A 120 1.86 5.02 3.62
N ILE A 121 1.75 5.16 2.30
CA ILE A 121 2.61 6.04 1.49
C ILE A 121 1.72 7.10 0.88
N GLY A 122 2.18 8.35 0.83
CA GLY A 122 1.46 9.39 0.11
C GLY A 122 2.35 10.53 -0.34
N GLY A 123 1.78 11.42 -1.16
CA GLY A 123 2.44 12.60 -1.67
C GLY A 123 1.46 13.59 -2.30
N ILE A 124 1.95 14.79 -2.60
CA ILE A 124 1.20 15.89 -3.19
C ILE A 124 1.59 16.06 -4.66
N LYS A 125 0.62 16.29 -5.54
CA LYS A 125 0.88 16.70 -6.91
C LYS A 125 1.29 18.17 -6.92
N SER A 126 2.50 18.46 -7.37
CA SER A 126 2.97 19.83 -7.62
C SER A 126 2.48 20.39 -8.97
#